data_AF-A0A7Y9T3V4-F1
#
_entry.id   AF-A0A7Y9T3V4-F1
#
_cell.length_a   1.000
_cell.length_b   1.000
_cell.length_c   1.000
_cell.angle_alpha   90.00
_cell.angle_beta   90.00
_cell.angle_gamma   90.00
#
_symmetry.space_group_name_H-M   'P 1'
#
loop_
_entity.id
_entity.type
_entity.pdbx_description
1 polymer ?
#
loop_
_entity_poly.entity_id
_entity_poly.type
_entity_poly.pdbx_seq_one_letter_code
_entity_poly.pdbx_strand_id
1 'polypeptide(L)'
;MVFARYSHLWFHTLPWQIYYGLPALVTLTLAPLALRMSRIEICQYVPIAFLMAPLIHVVFSLLVGWHDYMPFPFYIPSLAEFFGSRIR
;
A
#
# COMPACT_ATOMS: atom_id res chain seq x y z
N MET A 1 -2.84 -2.81 2.77
CA MET A 1 -2.92 -4.27 2.47
C MET A 1 -3.61 -4.99 3.61
N VAL A 2 -4.70 -5.70 3.34
CA VAL A 2 -5.42 -6.48 4.37
C VAL A 2 -4.53 -7.58 4.97
N PHE A 3 -3.69 -8.18 4.13
CA PHE A 3 -2.72 -9.19 4.55
C PHE A 3 -1.82 -8.68 5.69
N ALA A 4 -1.08 -7.59 5.47
CA ALA A 4 -0.19 -7.02 6.50
C ALA A 4 -0.93 -6.65 7.80
N ARG A 5 -2.18 -6.19 7.70
CA ARG A 5 -3.00 -5.85 8.86
C ARG A 5 -3.41 -7.06 9.71
N TYR A 6 -3.53 -8.25 9.14
CA TYR A 6 -3.95 -9.43 9.92
C TYR A 6 -2.84 -10.45 10.13
N SER A 7 -1.80 -10.44 9.30
CA SER A 7 -0.71 -11.40 9.34
C SER A 7 0.13 -11.28 10.61
N HIS A 8 0.25 -10.08 11.18
CA HIS A 8 0.92 -9.88 12.47
C HIS A 8 0.21 -10.55 13.65
N LEU A 9 -1.08 -10.91 13.51
CA LEU A 9 -1.83 -11.67 14.52
C LEU A 9 -1.46 -13.17 14.53
N TRP A 10 -0.91 -13.68 13.43
CA TRP A 10 -0.58 -15.10 13.25
C TRP A 10 0.93 -15.36 13.22
N PHE A 11 1.73 -14.38 12.77
CA PHE A 11 3.17 -14.53 12.57
C PHE A 11 3.97 -13.44 13.28
N HIS A 12 3.96 -13.41 14.61
CA HIS A 12 4.56 -12.33 15.42
C HIS A 12 6.03 -11.99 15.11
N THR A 13 6.81 -12.91 14.54
CA THR A 13 8.26 -12.74 14.28
C THR A 13 8.61 -12.38 12.84
N LEU A 14 7.64 -12.30 11.93
CA LEU A 14 7.95 -12.02 10.52
C LEU A 14 8.36 -10.54 10.33
N PRO A 15 9.49 -10.26 9.67
CA PRO A 15 9.91 -8.89 9.36
C PRO A 15 8.90 -8.20 8.42
N TRP A 16 8.69 -6.90 8.62
CA TRP A 16 7.71 -6.10 7.87
C TRP A 16 7.95 -6.13 6.36
N GLN A 17 9.21 -6.28 5.93
CA GLN A 17 9.59 -6.41 4.53
C GLN A 17 8.90 -7.61 3.87
N ILE A 18 8.61 -8.68 4.60
CA ILE A 18 7.87 -9.82 4.05
C ILE A 18 6.38 -9.48 3.96
N TYR A 19 5.81 -8.84 4.98
CA TYR A 19 4.40 -8.46 5.01
C TYR A 19 3.98 -7.47 3.93
N TYR A 20 4.87 -6.54 3.59
CA TYR A 20 4.60 -5.53 2.57
C TYR A 20 5.27 -5.84 1.24
N GLY A 21 6.48 -6.41 1.26
CA GLY A 21 7.24 -6.72 0.06
C GLY A 21 6.65 -7.89 -0.73
N LEU A 22 6.21 -8.97 -0.07
CA LEU A 22 5.65 -10.11 -0.80
C LEU A 22 4.37 -9.71 -1.56
N PRO A 23 3.36 -9.04 -0.96
CA PRO A 23 2.19 -8.65 -1.72
C PRO A 23 2.48 -7.52 -2.72
N ALA A 24 3.49 -6.67 -2.48
CA ALA A 24 3.94 -5.68 -3.47
C ALA A 24 4.54 -6.38 -4.70
N LEU A 25 5.40 -7.38 -4.52
CA LEU A 25 5.95 -8.19 -5.59
C LEU A 25 4.84 -8.92 -6.36
N VAL A 26 3.86 -9.50 -5.66
CA VAL A 26 2.68 -10.09 -6.30
C VAL A 26 1.98 -9.04 -7.16
N THR A 27 1.72 -7.85 -6.63
CA THR A 27 1.05 -6.78 -7.38
C THR A 27 1.85 -6.38 -8.64
N LEU A 28 3.18 -6.23 -8.50
CA LEU A 28 4.05 -5.82 -9.61
C LEU A 28 4.24 -6.90 -10.67
N THR A 29 4.18 -8.18 -10.30
CA THR A 29 4.51 -9.30 -11.21
C THR A 29 3.29 -10.06 -11.71
N LEU A 30 2.19 -10.10 -10.94
CA LEU A 30 1.00 -10.87 -11.28
C LEU A 30 0.37 -10.38 -12.58
N ALA A 31 0.17 -9.08 -12.75
CA ALA A 31 -0.42 -8.54 -13.97
C ALA A 31 0.47 -8.78 -15.21
N PRO A 32 1.78 -8.47 -15.19
CA PRO A 32 2.69 -8.83 -16.28
C PRO A 32 2.66 -10.30 -16.69
N LEU A 33 2.68 -11.21 -15.71
CA LEU A 33 2.71 -12.65 -15.95
C LEU A 33 1.36 -13.19 -16.44
N ALA A 34 0.26 -12.77 -15.81
CA ALA A 34 -1.08 -13.24 -16.16
C ALA A 34 -1.52 -12.74 -17.54
N LEU A 35 -1.16 -11.50 -17.89
CA LEU A 35 -1.52 -10.87 -19.17
C LEU A 35 -0.46 -11.07 -20.26
N ARG A 36 0.64 -11.77 -19.95
CA ARG A 36 1.75 -12.04 -20.88
C ARG A 36 2.28 -10.77 -21.55
N MET A 37 2.44 -9.72 -20.76
CA MET A 37 2.87 -8.41 -21.25
C MET A 37 4.25 -8.49 -21.91
N SER A 38 4.41 -7.75 -23.01
CA SER A 38 5.68 -7.48 -23.64
C SER A 38 6.58 -6.61 -22.74
N ARG A 39 7.88 -6.57 -23.04
CA ARG A 39 8.85 -5.76 -22.26
C ARG A 39 8.48 -4.28 -22.20
N ILE A 40 7.90 -3.74 -23.27
CA ILE A 40 7.51 -2.32 -23.34
C ILE A 40 6.32 -2.05 -22.42
N GLU A 41 5.31 -2.92 -22.46
CA GLU A 41 4.13 -2.82 -21.57
C GLU A 41 4.53 -2.95 -20.11
N ILE A 42 5.48 -3.84 -19.78
CA ILE A 42 6.01 -3.97 -18.41
C ILE A 42 6.73 -2.69 -17.98
N CYS A 43 7.56 -2.11 -18.83
CA CYS A 43 8.25 -0.85 -18.54
C CYS A 43 7.29 0.33 -18.32
N GLN A 44 6.10 0.30 -18.93
CA GLN A 44 5.05 1.30 -18.69
C GLN A 44 4.26 0.99 -17.41
N TYR A 45 3.90 -0.29 -17.22
CA TYR A 45 3.07 -0.75 -16.11
C TYR A 45 3.77 -0.60 -14.75
N VAL A 46 5.01 -1.09 -14.62
CA VAL A 46 5.69 -1.20 -13.33
C VAL A 46 5.85 0.15 -12.63
N PRO A 47 6.31 1.24 -13.29
CA PRO A 47 6.37 2.56 -12.66
C PRO A 47 5.01 3.07 -12.20
N ILE A 48 3.96 2.88 -13.02
CA ILE A 48 2.60 3.29 -12.67
C ILE A 48 2.12 2.49 -11.45
N ALA A 49 2.25 1.17 -11.47
CA ALA A 49 1.86 0.31 -10.36
C ALA A 49 2.61 0.65 -9.06
N PHE A 50 3.90 0.97 -9.17
CA PHE A 50 4.71 1.43 -8.04
C PHE A 50 4.20 2.77 -7.48
N LEU A 51 3.89 3.75 -8.34
CA LEU A 51 3.34 5.06 -7.93
C LEU A 51 1.91 4.97 -7.39
N MET A 52 1.14 3.96 -7.79
CA MET A 52 -0.20 3.73 -7.22
C MET A 52 -0.11 3.33 -5.75
N ALA A 53 0.97 2.70 -5.29
CA ALA A 53 1.11 2.33 -3.88
C ALA A 53 1.09 3.53 -2.90
N PRO A 54 1.93 4.58 -3.05
CA PRO A 54 1.84 5.79 -2.23
C PRO A 54 0.56 6.56 -2.48
N LEU A 55 0.01 6.59 -3.69
CA LEU A 55 -1.27 7.23 -3.96
C LEU A 55 -2.42 6.58 -3.17
N ILE A 56 -2.49 5.24 -3.18
CA ILE A 56 -3.48 4.48 -2.42
C ILE A 56 -3.28 4.71 -0.92
N HIS A 57 -2.03 4.72 -0.43
CA HIS A 57 -1.74 5.05 0.96
C HIS A 57 -2.32 6.42 1.34
N VAL A 58 -2.03 7.48 0.57
CA VAL A 58 -2.56 8.82 0.79
C VAL A 58 -4.10 8.83 0.82
N VAL A 59 -4.74 8.21 -0.18
CA VAL A 59 -6.21 8.15 -0.27
C VAL A 59 -6.82 7.44 0.94
N PHE A 60 -6.24 6.32 1.36
CA PHE A 60 -6.72 5.55 2.52
C PHE A 60 -6.50 6.28 3.84
N SER A 61 -5.35 6.93 4.02
CA SER A 61 -5.08 7.73 5.21
C SER A 61 -6.05 8.91 5.31
N LEU A 62 -6.27 9.64 4.21
CA LEU A 62 -7.15 10.81 4.18
C LEU A 62 -8.63 10.45 4.39
N LEU A 63 -9.15 9.47 3.65
CA LEU A 63 -10.59 9.19 3.59
C LEU A 63 -11.07 8.15 4.60
N VAL A 64 -10.22 7.18 4.93
CA VAL A 64 -10.59 6.02 5.78
C VAL A 64 -9.91 6.09 7.15
N GLY A 65 -8.88 6.94 7.31
CA GLY A 65 -8.05 6.97 8.51
C GLY A 65 -7.18 5.72 8.67
N TRP A 66 -6.92 5.00 7.57
CA TRP A 66 -6.05 3.83 7.61
C TRP A 66 -4.61 4.24 7.30
N HIS A 67 -3.87 4.52 8.37
CA HIS A 67 -2.50 5.01 8.31
C HIS A 67 -1.45 3.91 8.13
N ASP A 68 -1.75 2.68 8.54
CA ASP A 68 -0.83 1.53 8.42
C ASP A 68 -1.01 0.74 7.11
N TYR A 69 -1.39 1.40 6.01
CA TYR A 69 -1.58 0.70 4.73
C TYR A 69 -0.25 0.12 4.19
N MET A 70 0.84 0.88 4.35
CA MET A 70 2.21 0.53 4.00
C MET A 70 3.18 1.39 4.82
N PRO A 71 4.46 1.01 4.99
CA PRO A 71 5.45 1.84 5.66
C PRO A 71 5.64 3.14 4.87
N PHE A 72 5.30 4.25 5.51
CA PHE A 72 5.39 5.58 4.91
C PHE A 72 6.27 6.47 5.79
N PRO A 73 7.12 7.33 5.19
CA PRO A 73 8.12 8.08 5.96
C PRO A 73 7.52 9.16 6.89
N PHE A 74 6.25 9.50 6.73
CA PHE A 74 5.55 10.48 7.55
C PHE A 74 4.08 10.09 7.73
N TYR A 75 3.46 10.63 8.79
CA TYR A 75 2.03 10.42 9.08
C TYR A 75 1.16 11.36 8.23
N ILE A 76 0.02 10.86 7.75
CA ILE A 76 -0.96 11.65 6.99
C ILE A 76 -2.27 11.68 7.80
N PRO A 77 -2.68 12.83 8.36
CA PRO A 77 -3.90 12.89 9.16
C PRO A 77 -5.14 12.67 8.30
N SER A 78 -6.12 11.96 8.86
CA SER A 78 -7.41 11.76 8.19
C SER A 78 -8.24 13.05 8.17
N LEU A 79 -9.20 13.16 7.25
CA LEU A 79 -10.13 14.29 7.23
C LEU A 79 -10.91 14.39 8.56
N ALA A 80 -11.28 13.25 9.16
CA ALA A 80 -11.97 13.22 10.44
C ALA A 80 -11.12 13.78 11.59
N GLU A 81 -9.83 13.45 11.63
CA GLU A 81 -8.88 14.03 12.61
C GLU A 81 -8.69 15.53 12.37
N PHE A 82 -8.55 15.93 11.11
CA PHE A 82 -8.30 17.32 10.74
C PHE A 82 -9.50 18.24 11.02
N PHE A 83 -10.72 17.79 10.77
CA PHE A 83 -11.93 18.57 11.08
C PHE A 83 -12.36 18.42 12.54
N GLY A 84 -12.19 17.25 13.14
CA GLY A 84 -12.51 17.00 14.56
C GLY A 84 -11.59 17.75 15.53
N SER A 85 -10.35 18.03 15.14
CA SER A 85 -9.42 18.87 15.91
C SER A 85 -9.72 20.37 15.81
N ARG A 86 -10.54 20.80 14.85
CA ARG A 86 -10.89 22.22 14.63
C ARG A 86 -12.16 22.67 15.38
N ILE A 87 -12.90 21.72 15.96
CA ILE A 87 -14.20 21.96 16.64
C ILE A 87 -14.04 21.89 18.18
N ARG A 88 -12.88 21.46 18.70
CA ARG A 88 -12.55 21.48 20.13
C ARG A 88 -11.76 22.72 20.51
#